data_AF-A0A096H0Y0-F1
#
_entry.id   AF-A0A096H0Y0-F1
#
_cell.length_a   1.000
_cell.length_b   1.000
_cell.length_c   1.000
_cell.angle_alpha   90.00
_cell.angle_beta   90.00
_cell.angle_gamma   90.00
#
_symmetry.space_group_name_H-M   'P 1'
#
loop_
_entity.id
_entity.type
_entity.pdbx_description
1 polymer ?
#
loop_
_entity_poly.entity_id
_entity_poly.type
_entity_poly.pdbx_seq_one_letter_code
_entity_poly.pdbx_strand_id
1 'polypeptide(L)'
;LVLGAWLLGQSQMQFLSMAAFMTVALMVMTLLLESQFATPLELLKRQSLNVATGNNRQTQYLQRTDEIGTTLRTVNQIGLMFRWLVDDVNQQALNVQQVCNEIEQGNSYLHGQTEQLAVNVAQTSASMEQITARVQSSADTAQKAGVLASEASAAALRGGQSMDQIVSTMESITANSRRIADIVGVIDSIAFQTNLLALNAAV
;
A
#
# COMPACT_ATOMS: atom_id res chain seq x y z
N LEU A 1 -69.40 -32.19 56.16
CA LEU A 1 -70.63 -32.18 55.33
C LEU A 1 -71.67 -33.22 55.78
N VAL A 2 -71.27 -34.45 56.13
CA VAL A 2 -72.20 -35.52 56.56
C VAL A 2 -73.00 -35.18 57.84
N LEU A 3 -72.38 -34.53 58.83
CA LEU A 3 -73.03 -34.18 60.11
C LEU A 3 -74.07 -33.04 60.00
N GLY A 4 -73.96 -32.15 58.99
CA GLY A 4 -74.89 -31.03 58.81
C GLY A 4 -76.20 -31.42 58.12
N ALA A 5 -76.19 -32.49 57.30
CA ALA A 5 -77.36 -32.95 56.56
C ALA A 5 -78.34 -33.78 57.40
N TRP A 6 -77.84 -34.44 58.46
CA TRP A 6 -78.70 -35.17 59.41
C TRP A 6 -79.66 -34.27 60.19
N LEU A 7 -79.30 -32.99 60.41
CA LEU A 7 -80.12 -31.99 61.09
C LEU A 7 -81.26 -31.41 60.21
N LEU A 8 -81.24 -31.63 58.89
CA LEU A 8 -82.19 -31.05 57.93
C LEU A 8 -83.31 -32.01 57.49
N GLY A 9 -83.42 -33.21 58.09
CA GLY A 9 -84.54 -34.13 57.83
C GLY A 9 -84.61 -34.68 56.40
N GLN A 10 -83.48 -34.73 55.70
CA GLN A 10 -83.42 -35.09 54.28
C GLN A 10 -83.23 -36.61 54.09
N SER A 11 -83.94 -37.23 53.13
CA SER A 11 -83.92 -38.69 52.93
C SER A 11 -82.56 -39.19 52.43
N GLN A 12 -82.11 -40.36 52.92
CA GLN A 12 -80.79 -40.95 52.63
C GLN A 12 -80.51 -41.10 51.11
N MET A 13 -81.56 -41.29 50.30
CA MET A 13 -81.50 -41.38 48.84
C MET A 13 -81.12 -40.05 48.16
N GLN A 14 -81.57 -38.91 48.70
CA GLN A 14 -81.24 -37.58 48.16
C GLN A 14 -79.78 -37.19 48.43
N PHE A 15 -79.18 -37.72 49.49
CA PHE A 15 -77.77 -37.49 49.80
C PHE A 15 -76.84 -38.23 48.83
N LEU A 16 -77.16 -39.50 48.51
CA LEU A 16 -76.39 -40.31 47.56
C LEU A 16 -76.41 -39.73 46.14
N SER A 17 -77.56 -39.25 45.66
CA SER A 17 -77.64 -38.63 44.34
C SER A 17 -76.88 -37.30 44.26
N MET A 18 -76.92 -36.48 45.31
CA MET A 18 -76.15 -35.23 45.39
C MET A 18 -74.64 -35.50 45.41
N ALA A 19 -74.19 -36.51 46.17
CA ALA A 19 -72.79 -36.91 46.22
C ALA A 19 -72.29 -37.42 44.86
N ALA A 20 -73.08 -38.27 44.19
CA ALA A 20 -72.75 -38.78 42.86
C ALA A 20 -72.66 -37.64 41.82
N PHE A 21 -73.62 -36.71 41.83
CA PHE A 21 -73.58 -35.54 40.96
C PHE A 21 -72.34 -34.68 41.20
N MET A 22 -72.01 -34.39 42.47
CA MET A 22 -70.80 -33.66 42.84
C MET A 22 -69.53 -34.35 42.35
N THR A 23 -69.42 -35.68 42.49
CA THR A 23 -68.25 -36.41 42.00
C THR A 23 -68.11 -36.37 40.49
N VAL A 24 -69.22 -36.50 39.74
CA VAL A 24 -69.21 -36.41 38.27
C VAL A 24 -68.87 -34.99 37.83
N ALA A 25 -69.45 -33.97 38.47
CA ALA A 25 -69.16 -32.56 38.18
C ALA A 25 -67.68 -32.22 38.41
N LEU A 26 -67.10 -32.70 39.52
CA LEU A 26 -65.67 -32.53 39.79
C LEU A 26 -64.81 -33.26 38.75
N MET A 27 -65.18 -34.48 38.37
CA MET A 27 -64.44 -35.24 37.35
C MET A 27 -64.47 -34.55 35.98
N VAL A 28 -65.63 -34.07 35.55
CA VAL A 28 -65.75 -33.29 34.31
C VAL A 28 -64.94 -31.99 34.40
N MET A 29 -65.00 -31.28 35.53
CA MET A 29 -64.23 -30.06 35.75
C MET A 29 -62.71 -30.33 35.67
N THR A 30 -62.21 -31.43 36.24
CA THR A 30 -60.80 -31.80 36.13
C THR A 30 -60.38 -32.09 34.69
N LEU A 31 -61.20 -32.81 33.91
CA LEU A 31 -60.91 -33.12 32.51
C LEU A 31 -60.95 -31.86 31.62
N LEU A 32 -61.87 -30.93 31.91
CA LEU A 32 -61.92 -29.65 31.23
C LEU A 32 -60.73 -28.76 31.56
N LEU A 33 -60.26 -28.74 32.82
CA LEU A 33 -59.07 -27.98 33.21
C LEU A 33 -57.79 -28.54 32.56
N GLU A 34 -57.66 -29.86 32.50
CA GLU A 34 -56.50 -30.51 31.89
C GLU A 34 -56.43 -30.26 30.38
N SER A 35 -57.57 -30.32 29.69
CA SER A 35 -57.64 -30.03 28.25
C SER A 35 -57.55 -28.53 27.92
N GLN A 36 -58.17 -27.65 28.72
CA GLN A 36 -58.14 -26.21 28.45
C GLN A 36 -56.87 -25.49 28.92
N PHE A 37 -56.19 -25.96 29.97
CA PHE A 37 -55.04 -25.25 30.54
C PHE A 37 -53.75 -26.07 30.54
N ALA A 38 -53.76 -27.30 31.07
CA ALA A 38 -52.52 -28.05 31.31
C ALA A 38 -51.81 -28.47 30.00
N THR A 39 -52.55 -29.10 29.09
CA THR A 39 -52.03 -29.52 27.78
C THR A 39 -51.42 -28.36 26.96
N PRO A 40 -52.10 -27.22 26.79
CA PRO A 40 -51.57 -26.09 26.00
C PRO A 40 -50.44 -25.34 26.70
N LEU A 41 -50.39 -25.29 28.04
CA LEU A 41 -49.23 -24.75 28.77
C LEU A 41 -47.99 -25.64 28.62
N GLU A 42 -48.15 -26.95 28.64
CA GLU A 42 -47.05 -27.89 28.36
C GLU A 42 -46.51 -27.71 26.94
N LEU A 43 -47.39 -27.45 25.96
CA LEU A 43 -46.97 -27.11 24.60
C LEU A 43 -46.19 -25.79 24.55
N LEU A 44 -46.70 -24.74 25.20
CA LEU A 44 -46.02 -23.44 25.27
C LEU A 44 -44.63 -23.56 25.89
N LYS A 45 -44.50 -24.33 26.98
CA LYS A 45 -43.22 -24.62 27.63
C LYS A 45 -42.26 -25.32 26.66
N ARG A 46 -42.70 -26.39 26.00
CA ARG A 46 -41.87 -27.13 25.02
C ARG A 46 -41.41 -26.23 23.89
N GLN A 47 -42.31 -25.40 23.35
CA GLN A 47 -41.97 -24.48 22.28
C GLN A 47 -40.99 -23.41 22.73
N SER A 48 -41.17 -22.87 23.94
CA SER A 48 -40.24 -21.89 24.52
C SER A 48 -38.85 -22.48 24.73
N LEU A 49 -38.77 -23.74 25.19
CA LEU A 49 -37.50 -24.47 25.31
C LEU A 49 -36.86 -24.69 23.94
N ASN A 50 -37.63 -25.10 22.93
CA ASN A 50 -37.12 -25.27 21.57
C ASN A 50 -36.58 -23.97 20.98
N VAL A 51 -37.23 -22.83 21.24
CA VAL A 51 -36.74 -21.49 20.87
C VAL A 51 -35.42 -21.19 21.60
N ALA A 52 -35.37 -21.42 22.91
CA ALA A 52 -34.19 -21.15 23.73
C ALA A 52 -32.98 -22.02 23.33
N THR A 53 -33.20 -23.26 22.89
CA THR A 53 -32.12 -24.13 22.39
C THR A 53 -31.84 -23.94 20.89
N GLY A 54 -32.50 -23.00 20.21
CA GLY A 54 -32.36 -22.78 18.76
C GLY A 54 -32.94 -23.91 17.88
N ASN A 55 -33.62 -24.90 18.48
CA ASN A 55 -34.25 -26.02 17.78
C ASN A 55 -35.69 -25.70 17.35
N ASN A 56 -35.89 -24.55 16.69
CA ASN A 56 -37.22 -24.14 16.22
C ASN A 56 -37.44 -24.58 14.76
N ARG A 57 -37.62 -25.89 14.55
CA ARG A 57 -37.94 -26.47 13.22
C ARG A 57 -39.43 -26.70 13.01
N GLN A 58 -40.25 -26.67 14.07
CA GLN A 58 -41.67 -26.95 13.98
C GLN A 58 -42.46 -25.85 14.68
N THR A 59 -43.20 -25.06 13.90
CA THR A 59 -44.20 -24.14 14.43
C THR A 59 -45.51 -24.91 14.57
N GLN A 60 -45.88 -25.26 15.80
CA GLN A 60 -47.21 -25.79 16.05
C GLN A 60 -48.21 -24.62 16.05
N TYR A 61 -49.07 -24.59 15.04
CA TYR A 61 -50.15 -23.62 14.93
C TYR A 61 -51.34 -24.10 15.77
N LEU A 62 -51.50 -23.51 16.95
CA LEU A 62 -52.72 -23.66 17.74
C LEU A 62 -53.73 -22.61 17.27
N GLN A 63 -54.87 -23.03 16.72
CA GLN A 63 -55.99 -22.14 16.40
C GLN A 63 -56.75 -21.77 17.68
N ARG A 64 -56.09 -20.97 18.53
CA ARG A 64 -56.62 -20.51 19.82
C ARG A 64 -56.45 -19.00 19.92
N THR A 65 -57.51 -18.29 20.31
CA THR A 65 -57.60 -16.82 20.30
C THR A 65 -57.44 -16.16 21.66
N ASP A 66 -57.13 -16.94 22.71
CA ASP A 66 -56.94 -16.41 24.06
C ASP A 66 -55.48 -16.02 24.35
N GLU A 67 -55.19 -15.72 25.62
CA GLU A 67 -53.87 -15.29 26.09
C GLU A 67 -52.80 -16.36 25.88
N ILE A 68 -53.13 -17.64 26.04
CA ILE A 68 -52.21 -18.76 25.78
C ILE A 68 -51.90 -18.84 24.28
N GLY A 69 -52.91 -18.75 23.43
CA GLY A 69 -52.74 -18.73 21.98
C GLY A 69 -51.94 -17.51 21.48
N THR A 70 -52.13 -16.36 22.10
CA THR A 70 -51.36 -15.13 21.80
C THR A 70 -49.90 -15.27 22.23
N THR A 71 -49.65 -15.76 23.44
CA THR A 71 -48.28 -15.97 23.95
C THR A 71 -47.52 -17.00 23.10
N LEU A 72 -48.17 -18.09 22.71
CA LEU A 72 -47.57 -19.10 21.83
C LEU A 72 -47.19 -18.52 20.47
N ARG A 73 -48.04 -17.66 19.88
CA ARG A 73 -47.72 -16.95 18.63
C ARG A 73 -46.52 -16.03 18.79
N THR A 74 -46.43 -15.27 19.88
CA THR A 74 -45.28 -14.41 20.17
C THR A 74 -43.99 -15.24 20.33
N VAL A 75 -44.02 -16.36 21.06
CA VAL A 75 -42.87 -17.26 21.22
C VAL A 75 -42.42 -17.84 19.87
N ASN A 76 -43.38 -18.25 19.02
CA ASN A 76 -43.08 -18.70 17.66
C ASN A 76 -42.40 -17.61 16.83
N GLN A 77 -42.92 -16.37 16.88
CA GLN A 77 -42.33 -15.23 16.16
C GLN A 77 -40.90 -14.94 16.63
N ILE A 78 -40.64 -14.96 17.94
CA ILE A 78 -39.29 -14.82 18.49
C ILE A 78 -38.36 -15.92 17.96
N GLY A 79 -38.82 -17.16 17.92
CA GLY A 79 -38.05 -18.27 17.36
C GLY A 79 -37.67 -18.09 15.89
N LEU A 80 -38.60 -17.58 15.08
CA LEU A 80 -38.35 -17.29 13.67
C LEU A 80 -37.34 -16.14 13.51
N MET A 81 -37.49 -15.06 14.29
CA MET A 81 -36.55 -13.93 14.28
C MET A 81 -35.15 -14.34 14.75
N PHE A 82 -35.06 -15.16 15.79
CA PHE A 82 -33.79 -15.67 16.30
C PHE A 82 -33.07 -16.52 15.24
N ARG A 83 -33.80 -17.38 14.54
CA ARG A 83 -33.24 -18.17 13.44
C ARG A 83 -32.73 -17.29 12.29
N TRP A 84 -33.50 -16.27 11.90
CA TRP A 84 -33.06 -15.33 10.89
C TRP A 84 -31.79 -14.59 11.31
N LEU A 85 -31.71 -14.13 12.56
CA LEU A 85 -30.53 -13.45 13.11
C LEU A 85 -29.30 -14.38 13.09
N VAL A 86 -29.46 -15.64 13.50
CA VAL A 86 -28.35 -16.61 13.48
C VAL A 86 -27.86 -16.86 12.04
N ASP A 87 -28.77 -16.96 11.08
CA ASP A 87 -28.44 -17.13 9.66
C ASP A 87 -27.70 -15.90 9.10
N ASP A 88 -28.20 -14.70 9.39
CA ASP A 88 -27.58 -13.42 9.00
C ASP A 88 -26.16 -13.27 9.59
N VAL A 89 -25.99 -13.57 10.88
CA VAL A 89 -24.68 -13.56 11.55
C VAL A 89 -23.73 -14.61 10.94
N ASN A 90 -24.23 -15.80 10.61
CA ASN A 90 -23.42 -16.83 9.95
C ASN A 90 -22.96 -16.37 8.56
N GLN A 91 -23.86 -15.78 7.78
CA GLN A 91 -23.53 -15.25 6.46
C GLN A 91 -22.53 -14.07 6.54
N GLN A 92 -22.65 -13.20 7.54
CA GLN A 92 -21.66 -12.16 7.82
C GLN A 92 -20.30 -12.74 8.20
N ALA A 93 -20.26 -13.79 9.03
CA ALA A 93 -19.01 -14.45 9.39
C ALA A 93 -18.31 -15.07 8.17
N LEU A 94 -19.08 -15.68 7.25
CA LEU A 94 -18.55 -16.20 5.99
C LEU A 94 -18.00 -15.08 5.09
N ASN A 95 -18.69 -13.95 5.01
CA ASN A 95 -18.23 -12.78 4.27
C ASN A 95 -16.92 -12.22 4.87
N VAL A 96 -16.86 -12.05 6.19
CA VAL A 96 -15.63 -11.63 6.89
C VAL A 96 -14.48 -12.59 6.61
N GLN A 97 -14.72 -13.91 6.66
CA GLN A 97 -13.69 -14.90 6.32
C GLN A 97 -13.18 -14.75 4.88
N GLN A 98 -14.09 -14.51 3.93
CA GLN A 98 -13.71 -14.27 2.53
C GLN A 98 -12.84 -13.01 2.41
N VAL A 99 -13.25 -11.89 3.01
CA VAL A 99 -12.49 -10.64 3.00
C VAL A 99 -11.12 -10.82 3.65
N CYS A 100 -11.02 -11.56 4.75
CA CYS A 100 -9.73 -11.88 5.38
C CYS A 100 -8.81 -12.65 4.43
N ASN A 101 -9.33 -13.63 3.67
CA ASN A 101 -8.54 -14.38 2.69
C ASN A 101 -8.08 -13.48 1.52
N GLU A 102 -8.92 -12.54 1.08
CA GLU A 102 -8.56 -11.53 0.07
C GLU A 102 -7.46 -10.59 0.59
N ILE A 103 -7.55 -10.15 1.85
CA ILE A 103 -6.52 -9.34 2.51
C ILE A 103 -5.21 -10.11 2.60
N GLU A 104 -5.23 -11.40 2.97
CA GLU A 104 -4.03 -12.23 3.06
C GLU A 104 -3.32 -12.36 1.70
N GLN A 105 -4.08 -12.64 0.64
CA GLN A 105 -3.53 -12.66 -0.74
C GLN A 105 -2.98 -11.29 -1.15
N GLY A 106 -3.71 -10.22 -0.87
CA GLY A 106 -3.28 -8.85 -1.13
C GLY A 106 -1.98 -8.51 -0.39
N ASN A 107 -1.85 -8.92 0.87
CA ASN A 107 -0.66 -8.70 1.68
C ASN A 107 0.54 -9.49 1.14
N SER A 108 0.34 -10.75 0.74
CA SER A 108 1.40 -11.55 0.09
C SER A 108 1.87 -10.91 -1.22
N TYR A 109 0.95 -10.38 -2.03
CA TYR A 109 1.28 -9.68 -3.27
C TYR A 109 2.06 -8.39 -3.01
N LEU A 110 1.61 -7.57 -2.05
CA LEU A 110 2.32 -6.35 -1.63
C LEU A 110 3.71 -6.64 -1.07
N HIS A 111 3.85 -7.73 -0.31
CA HIS A 111 5.14 -8.17 0.19
C HIS A 111 6.12 -8.46 -0.95
N GLY A 112 5.69 -9.24 -1.96
CA GLY A 112 6.50 -9.52 -3.15
C GLY A 112 6.87 -8.26 -3.95
N GLN A 113 5.93 -7.32 -4.10
CA GLN A 113 6.25 -6.03 -4.74
C GLN A 113 7.24 -5.19 -3.93
N THR A 114 7.12 -5.20 -2.59
CA THR A 114 8.04 -4.47 -1.71
C THR A 114 9.46 -5.05 -1.80
N GLU A 115 9.59 -6.37 -1.87
CA GLU A 115 10.87 -7.06 -2.07
C GLU A 115 11.50 -6.66 -3.42
N GLN A 116 10.71 -6.68 -4.50
CA GLN A 116 11.18 -6.26 -5.81
C GLN A 116 11.58 -4.77 -5.84
N LEU A 117 10.81 -3.91 -5.16
CA LEU A 117 11.14 -2.49 -5.05
C LEU A 117 12.45 -2.28 -4.28
N ALA A 118 12.67 -3.03 -3.20
CA ALA A 118 13.92 -2.98 -2.44
C ALA A 118 15.12 -3.37 -3.32
N VAL A 119 14.99 -4.41 -4.16
CA VAL A 119 16.03 -4.80 -5.13
C VAL A 119 16.28 -3.67 -6.14
N ASN A 120 15.23 -3.07 -6.69
CA ASN A 120 15.37 -1.97 -7.66
C ASN A 120 16.04 -0.73 -7.04
N VAL A 121 15.71 -0.40 -5.78
CA VAL A 121 16.35 0.69 -5.03
C VAL A 121 17.82 0.37 -4.77
N ALA A 122 18.16 -0.86 -4.38
CA ALA A 122 19.54 -1.28 -4.20
C ALA A 122 20.35 -1.18 -5.50
N GLN A 123 19.79 -1.61 -6.63
CA GLN A 123 20.42 -1.48 -7.95
C GLN A 123 20.57 -0.02 -8.38
N THR A 124 19.59 0.83 -8.06
CA THR A 124 19.66 2.28 -8.31
C THR A 124 20.77 2.92 -7.47
N SER A 125 20.89 2.55 -6.20
CA SER A 125 21.95 3.03 -5.31
C SER A 125 23.33 2.63 -5.85
N ALA A 126 23.53 1.37 -6.24
CA ALA A 126 24.77 0.91 -6.84
C ALA A 126 25.10 1.64 -8.15
N SER A 127 24.08 1.93 -8.97
CA SER A 127 24.25 2.74 -10.19
C SER A 127 24.66 4.18 -9.87
N MET A 128 24.10 4.78 -8.82
CA MET A 128 24.47 6.11 -8.35
C MET A 128 25.90 6.17 -7.78
N GLU A 129 26.37 5.11 -7.10
CA GLU A 129 27.77 4.99 -6.68
C GLU A 129 28.72 4.95 -7.88
N GLN A 130 28.39 4.16 -8.91
CA GLN A 130 29.16 4.12 -10.15
C GLN A 130 29.17 5.47 -10.88
N ILE A 131 28.04 6.17 -10.93
CA ILE A 131 27.95 7.51 -11.53
C ILE A 131 28.84 8.48 -10.75
N THR A 132 28.77 8.47 -9.42
CA THR A 132 29.57 9.35 -8.56
C THR A 132 31.06 9.11 -8.75
N ALA A 133 31.49 7.85 -8.81
CA ALA A 133 32.87 7.49 -9.11
C ALA A 133 33.33 8.00 -10.49
N ARG A 134 32.47 7.90 -11.52
CA ARG A 134 32.75 8.44 -12.86
C ARG A 134 32.83 9.96 -12.87
N VAL A 135 31.94 10.65 -12.16
CA VAL A 135 31.97 12.11 -12.03
C VAL A 135 33.26 12.56 -11.35
N GLN A 136 33.69 11.89 -10.28
CA GLN A 136 34.96 12.19 -9.61
C GLN A 136 36.15 11.99 -10.56
N SER A 137 36.20 10.86 -11.27
CA SER A 137 37.27 10.60 -12.25
C SER A 137 37.27 11.62 -13.39
N SER A 138 36.10 12.12 -13.81
CA SER A 138 35.97 13.15 -14.83
C SER A 138 36.50 14.50 -14.32
N ALA A 139 36.18 14.87 -13.08
CA ALA A 139 36.70 16.07 -12.43
C ALA A 139 38.24 16.03 -12.32
N ASP A 140 38.81 14.91 -11.87
CA ASP A 140 40.27 14.73 -11.78
C ASP A 140 40.93 14.84 -13.16
N THR A 141 40.28 14.28 -14.19
CA THR A 141 40.77 14.35 -15.58
C THR A 141 40.74 15.78 -16.11
N ALA A 142 39.65 16.52 -15.85
CA ALA A 142 39.53 17.92 -16.22
C ALA A 142 40.59 18.79 -15.52
N GLN A 143 40.87 18.53 -14.25
CA GLN A 143 41.95 19.21 -13.52
C GLN A 143 43.32 18.95 -14.16
N LYS A 144 43.64 17.68 -14.47
CA LYS A 144 44.90 17.32 -15.16
C LYS A 144 45.00 17.98 -16.54
N ALA A 145 43.91 18.00 -17.30
CA ALA A 145 43.88 18.69 -18.60
C ALA A 145 44.11 20.20 -18.45
N GLY A 146 43.57 20.83 -17.41
CA GLY A 146 43.81 22.23 -17.09
C GLY A 146 45.28 22.54 -16.78
N VAL A 147 45.94 21.68 -15.99
CA VAL A 147 47.38 21.79 -15.71
C VAL A 147 48.20 21.67 -17.00
N LEU A 148 47.93 20.64 -17.81
CA LEU A 148 48.63 20.40 -19.07
C LEU A 148 48.45 21.57 -20.05
N ALA A 149 47.25 22.14 -20.14
CA ALA A 149 46.98 23.31 -20.97
C ALA A 149 47.76 24.56 -20.50
N SER A 150 47.89 24.75 -19.19
CA SER A 150 48.70 25.83 -18.61
C SER A 150 50.19 25.65 -18.92
N GLU A 151 50.71 24.43 -18.78
CA GLU A 151 52.10 24.10 -19.13
C GLU A 151 52.38 24.33 -20.63
N ALA A 152 51.47 23.90 -21.50
CA ALA A 152 51.56 24.11 -22.94
C ALA A 152 51.54 25.60 -23.30
N SER A 153 50.68 26.39 -22.66
CA SER A 153 50.63 27.85 -22.83
C SER A 153 51.94 28.52 -22.40
N ALA A 154 52.50 28.11 -21.25
CA ALA A 154 53.79 28.61 -20.77
C ALA A 154 54.96 28.23 -21.70
N ALA A 155 54.92 27.03 -22.29
CA ALA A 155 55.89 26.62 -23.30
C ALA A 155 55.76 27.45 -24.58
N ALA A 156 54.54 27.71 -25.06
CA ALA A 156 54.28 28.56 -26.22
C ALA A 156 54.78 30.00 -26.00
N LEU A 157 54.58 30.58 -24.81
CA LEU A 157 55.09 31.91 -24.46
C LEU A 157 56.63 31.98 -24.52
N ARG A 158 57.33 30.98 -23.97
CA ARG A 158 58.79 30.89 -24.06
C ARG A 158 59.27 30.71 -25.51
N GLY A 159 58.53 29.94 -26.30
CA GLY A 159 58.76 29.80 -27.74
C GLY A 159 58.61 31.12 -28.48
N GLY A 160 57.58 31.92 -28.15
CA GLY A 160 57.37 33.26 -28.68
C GLY A 160 58.55 34.19 -28.39
N GLN A 161 59.01 34.24 -27.14
CA GLN A 161 60.20 35.02 -26.76
C GLN A 161 61.46 34.61 -27.55
N SER A 162 61.62 33.30 -27.79
CA SER A 162 62.75 32.80 -28.59
C SER A 162 62.63 33.24 -30.06
N MET A 163 61.43 33.29 -30.62
CA MET A 163 61.20 33.78 -31.98
C MET A 163 61.44 35.29 -32.09
N ASP A 164 61.05 36.08 -31.10
CA ASP A 164 61.35 37.52 -31.06
C ASP A 164 62.87 37.78 -31.09
N GLN A 165 63.65 36.97 -30.37
CA GLN A 165 65.11 37.04 -30.39
C GLN A 165 65.69 36.70 -31.78
N ILE A 166 65.12 35.70 -32.47
CA ILE A 166 65.53 35.35 -33.84
C ILE A 166 65.20 36.48 -34.82
N VAL A 167 64.02 37.10 -34.71
CA VAL A 167 63.62 38.24 -35.54
C VAL A 167 64.59 39.41 -35.37
N SER A 168 64.92 39.79 -34.13
CA SER A 168 65.90 40.85 -33.84
C SER A 168 67.30 40.54 -34.41
N THR A 169 67.69 39.27 -34.37
CA THR A 169 68.96 38.83 -34.96
C THR A 169 68.93 38.95 -36.49
N MET A 170 67.82 38.56 -37.14
CA MET A 170 67.64 38.71 -38.59
C MET A 170 67.62 40.17 -39.04
N GLU A 171 67.04 41.08 -38.25
CA GLU A 171 67.11 42.52 -38.50
C GLU A 171 68.55 43.04 -38.42
N SER A 172 69.31 42.60 -37.42
CA SER A 172 70.73 42.95 -37.26
C SER A 172 71.58 42.43 -38.42
N ILE A 173 71.34 41.19 -38.87
CA ILE A 173 71.97 40.62 -40.07
C ILE A 173 71.64 41.46 -41.29
N THR A 174 70.37 41.83 -41.49
CA THR A 174 69.93 42.65 -42.62
C THR A 174 70.61 44.02 -42.62
N ALA A 175 70.71 44.67 -41.46
CA ALA A 175 71.40 45.95 -41.33
C ALA A 175 72.91 45.84 -41.65
N ASN A 176 73.57 44.79 -41.18
CA ASN A 176 74.98 44.52 -41.50
C ASN A 176 75.18 44.24 -43.00
N SER A 177 74.30 43.47 -43.63
CA SER A 177 74.35 43.23 -45.08
C SER A 177 74.20 44.51 -45.90
N ARG A 178 73.37 45.47 -45.47
CA ARG A 178 73.27 46.80 -46.12
C ARG A 178 74.58 47.58 -46.01
N ARG A 179 75.19 47.62 -44.82
CA ARG A 179 76.52 48.24 -44.64
C ARG A 179 77.58 47.61 -45.54
N ILE A 180 77.57 46.29 -45.68
CA ILE A 180 78.49 45.60 -46.60
C ILE A 180 78.23 46.06 -48.04
N ALA A 181 76.97 46.16 -48.47
CA ALA A 181 76.64 46.66 -49.80
C ALA A 181 77.12 48.11 -50.02
N ASP A 182 76.96 48.98 -49.02
CA ASP A 182 77.47 50.37 -49.08
C ASP A 182 79.01 50.39 -49.24
N ILE A 183 79.73 49.56 -48.48
CA ILE A 183 81.19 49.42 -48.58
C ILE A 183 81.60 48.90 -49.96
N VAL A 184 80.91 47.86 -50.46
CA VAL A 184 81.17 47.31 -51.81
C VAL A 184 80.94 48.39 -52.87
N GLY A 185 79.92 49.24 -52.73
CA GLY A 185 79.70 50.38 -53.63
C GLY A 185 80.83 51.41 -53.59
N VAL A 186 81.40 51.69 -52.41
CA VAL A 186 82.60 52.54 -52.29
C VAL A 186 83.81 51.86 -52.93
N ILE A 187 84.00 50.55 -52.72
CA ILE A 187 85.09 49.78 -53.35
C ILE A 187 84.97 49.82 -54.88
N ASP A 188 83.77 49.64 -55.42
CA ASP A 188 83.51 49.71 -56.87
C ASP A 188 83.84 51.11 -57.42
N SER A 189 83.50 52.17 -56.69
CA SER A 189 83.88 53.54 -57.02
C SER A 189 85.40 53.75 -57.02
N ILE A 190 86.12 53.20 -56.03
CA ILE A 190 87.59 53.25 -55.96
C ILE A 190 88.20 52.44 -57.11
N ALA A 191 87.65 51.28 -57.43
CA ALA A 191 88.11 50.44 -58.53
C ALA A 191 87.98 51.18 -59.88
N PHE A 192 86.87 51.88 -60.10
CA PHE A 192 86.68 52.70 -61.29
C PHE A 192 87.69 53.87 -61.37
N GLN A 193 87.91 54.58 -60.25
CA GLN A 193 88.93 55.64 -60.18
C GLN A 193 90.34 55.10 -60.44
N THR A 194 90.67 53.93 -59.89
CA THR A 194 91.96 53.25 -60.09
C THR A 194 92.13 52.82 -61.55
N ASN A 195 91.06 52.31 -62.18
CA ASN A 195 91.03 51.96 -63.59
C ASN A 195 91.27 53.19 -64.49
N LEU A 196 90.65 54.34 -64.18
CA LEU A 196 90.91 55.60 -64.88
C LEU A 196 92.33 56.12 -64.67
N LEU A 197 92.88 56.00 -63.45
CA LEU A 197 94.27 56.37 -63.16
C LEU A 197 95.26 55.52 -63.97
N ALA A 198 95.03 54.21 -64.01
CA ALA A 198 95.84 53.27 -64.76
C ALA A 198 95.78 53.55 -66.26
N LEU A 199 94.60 53.91 -66.78
CA LEU A 199 94.44 54.31 -68.18
C LEU A 199 95.19 55.61 -68.50
N ASN A 200 95.12 56.61 -67.63
CA ASN A 200 95.87 57.87 -67.77
C ASN A 200 97.39 57.70 -67.65
N ALA A 201 97.87 56.68 -66.92
CA ALA A 201 99.30 56.39 -66.79
C ALA A 201 99.86 55.52 -67.93
N ALA A 202 98.99 54.85 -68.68
CA ALA A 202 99.36 54.04 -69.85
C ALA A 202 99.43 54.85 -71.16
N VAL A 203 98.94 56.10 -71.15
CA VAL A 203 99.01 57.09 -72.24
C VAL A 203 100.19 58.03 -71.99
#